data_AF-A0A8J6C827-F1
#
_entry.id   AF-A0A8J6C827-F1
#
_cell.length_a   1.000
_cell.length_b   1.000
_cell.length_c   1.000
_cell.angle_alpha   90.00
_cell.angle_beta   90.00
_cell.angle_gamma   90.00
#
_symmetry.space_group_name_H-M   'P 1'
#
loop_
_entity.id
_entity.type
_entity.pdbx_description
1 polymer ?
#
loop_
_entity_poly.entity_id
_entity_poly.type
_entity_poly.pdbx_seq_one_letter_code
_entity_poly.pdbx_strand_id
1 'polypeptide(L)'
;TRAKQEIVQNTLISVLKGLLKKKVRDVLEAIEERQAAENLRTDLKTMSGYTSQETTMMEDQGAAAGDMKHFVDRYRTELIQGVALVDPILDDLLQVRLLTQEAYDTVRSINTNQNQMRALYRHVNSWGKENKDKFLQSLIKNNSPLIMDLEGS
;
A
#
# COMPACT_ATOMS: atom_id res chain seq x y z
N THR A 1 26.59 -9.42 -11.24
CA THR A 1 25.94 -8.38 -12.04
C THR A 1 25.41 -7.30 -11.11
N ARG A 2 25.35 -6.05 -11.57
CA ARG A 2 24.90 -4.88 -10.80
C ARG A 2 23.58 -5.12 -10.07
N ALA A 3 22.61 -5.75 -10.73
CA ALA A 3 21.33 -6.14 -10.13
C ALA A 3 21.45 -7.05 -8.90
N LYS A 4 22.40 -8.01 -8.90
CA LYS A 4 22.65 -8.87 -7.73
C LYS A 4 23.24 -8.08 -6.56
N GLN A 5 24.09 -7.08 -6.83
CA GLN A 5 24.61 -6.19 -5.79
C GLN A 5 23.52 -5.30 -5.20
N GLU A 6 22.63 -4.79 -6.03
CA GLU A 6 21.53 -3.91 -5.60
C GLU A 6 20.50 -4.65 -4.74
N ILE A 7 20.15 -5.89 -5.10
CA ILE A 7 19.31 -6.76 -4.26
C ILE A 7 19.96 -6.99 -2.90
N VAL A 8 21.26 -7.33 -2.88
CA VAL A 8 21.99 -7.56 -1.62
C VAL A 8 22.04 -6.29 -0.77
N GLN A 9 22.27 -5.12 -1.36
CA GLN A 9 22.27 -3.83 -0.67
C GLN A 9 20.89 -3.51 -0.09
N ASN A 10 19.83 -3.69 -0.87
CA ASN A 10 18.46 -3.41 -0.42
C ASN A 10 18.00 -4.36 0.70
N THR A 11 18.34 -5.64 0.59
CA THR A 11 18.08 -6.61 1.67
C THR A 11 18.86 -6.24 2.93
N LEU A 12 20.14 -5.88 2.81
CA LEU A 12 20.97 -5.49 3.95
C LEU A 12 20.43 -4.23 4.65
N ILE A 13 20.05 -3.21 3.89
CA ILE A 13 19.46 -1.97 4.40
C ILE A 13 18.15 -2.26 5.15
N SER A 14 17.29 -3.11 4.60
CA SER A 14 16.02 -3.49 5.22
C SER A 14 16.22 -4.20 6.56
N VAL A 15 17.14 -5.19 6.59
CA VAL A 15 17.47 -5.95 7.81
C VAL A 15 18.05 -5.03 8.89
N LEU A 16 18.98 -4.14 8.53
CA LEU A 16 19.57 -3.19 9.47
C LEU A 16 18.54 -2.22 10.06
N LYS A 17 17.64 -1.68 9.23
CA LYS A 17 16.54 -0.81 9.70
C LYS A 17 15.63 -1.53 10.68
N GLY A 18 15.29 -2.79 10.40
CA GLY A 18 14.46 -3.61 11.29
C GLY A 18 15.13 -3.86 12.64
N LEU A 19 16.41 -4.21 12.64
CA LEU A 19 17.20 -4.44 13.87
C LEU A 19 17.35 -3.16 14.70
N LEU A 20 17.60 -2.01 14.05
CA LEU A 20 17.71 -0.73 14.73
C LEU A 20 16.38 -0.34 15.40
N LYS A 21 15.26 -0.45 14.66
CA LYS A 21 13.92 -0.16 15.17
C LYS A 21 13.55 -1.03 16.36
N LYS A 22 13.96 -2.30 16.34
CA LYS A 22 13.74 -3.23 17.47
C LYS A 22 14.57 -2.82 18.68
N LYS A 23 15.89 -2.60 18.52
CA LYS A 23 16.77 -2.19 19.62
C LYS A 23 16.33 -0.88 20.28
N VAL A 24 15.92 0.10 19.47
CA VAL A 24 15.42 1.39 19.96
C VAL A 24 14.13 1.20 20.77
N ARG A 25 13.21 0.34 20.30
CA ARG A 25 11.99 -0.01 21.06
C ARG A 25 12.32 -0.65 22.41
N ASP A 26 13.19 -1.66 22.42
CA ASP A 26 13.51 -2.41 23.63
C ASP A 26 14.16 -1.50 24.69
N VAL A 27 15.02 -0.56 24.28
CA VAL A 27 15.63 0.45 25.17
C VAL A 27 14.60 1.44 25.72
N LEU A 28 13.70 1.91 24.87
CA LEU A 28 12.66 2.87 25.26
C LEU A 28 11.61 2.26 26.20
N GLU A 29 11.31 0.96 26.05
CA GLU A 29 10.42 0.22 26.93
C GLU A 29 11.07 -0.07 28.29
N ALA A 30 12.39 -0.32 28.31
CA ALA A 30 13.16 -0.57 29.53
C ALA A 30 13.39 0.67 30.42
N ILE A 31 13.31 1.88 29.87
CA ILE A 31 13.58 3.13 30.61
C ILE A 31 12.30 3.70 31.28
N GLU A 32 11.14 3.04 31.14
CA GLU A 32 9.81 3.52 31.61
C GLU A 32 9.42 4.94 31.14
N GLU A 33 10.22 5.57 30.29
CA GLU A 33 10.00 6.90 29.74
C GLU A 33 9.14 6.81 28.47
N ARG A 34 7.93 6.28 28.67
CA ARG A 34 6.92 6.02 27.63
C ARG A 34 6.63 7.27 26.78
N GLN A 35 6.78 8.45 27.37
CA GLN A 35 6.61 9.73 26.68
C GLN A 35 7.76 10.03 25.70
N ALA A 36 9.02 9.75 26.06
CA ALA A 36 10.15 9.89 25.13
C ALA A 36 10.10 8.84 24.02
N ALA A 37 9.58 7.65 24.32
CA ALA A 37 9.36 6.59 23.33
C ALA A 37 8.35 6.99 22.27
N GLU A 38 7.22 7.56 22.68
CA GLU A 38 6.20 8.07 21.77
C GLU A 38 6.64 9.35 21.06
N ASN A 39 7.37 10.25 21.72
CA ASN A 39 7.93 11.43 21.06
C ASN A 39 8.94 11.02 19.97
N LEU A 40 9.88 10.12 20.24
CA LEU A 40 10.83 9.63 19.23
C LEU A 40 10.13 8.87 18.10
N ARG A 41 9.05 8.14 18.40
CA ARG A 41 8.21 7.50 17.39
C ARG A 41 7.48 8.52 16.52
N THR A 42 7.00 9.59 17.12
CA THR A 42 6.36 10.72 16.44
C THR A 42 7.38 11.45 15.59
N ASP A 43 8.58 11.68 16.11
CA ASP A 43 9.69 12.34 15.43
C ASP A 43 10.25 11.48 14.29
N LEU A 44 10.33 10.16 14.43
CA LEU A 44 10.68 9.27 13.32
C LEU A 44 9.57 9.20 12.26
N LYS A 45 8.31 9.36 12.66
CA LYS A 45 7.17 9.45 11.75
C LYS A 45 7.17 10.78 11.00
N THR A 46 7.57 11.89 11.62
CA THR A 46 7.70 13.20 10.97
C THR A 46 8.99 13.32 10.15
N MET A 47 10.06 12.62 10.53
CA MET A 47 11.36 12.64 9.83
C MET A 47 11.40 11.69 8.61
N SER A 48 10.52 10.68 8.54
CA SER A 48 10.36 9.81 7.35
C SER A 48 9.37 10.35 6.31
N GLY A 49 8.75 11.51 6.55
CA GLY A 49 7.85 12.16 5.61
C GLY A 49 7.17 13.35 6.27
N TYR A 50 7.34 14.54 5.72
CA TYR A 50 6.24 15.13 4.96
C TYR A 50 5.26 14.04 4.48
N THR A 51 4.22 13.78 5.27
CA THR A 51 2.81 13.64 4.86
C THR A 51 2.02 13.13 6.08
N SER A 52 1.28 14.05 6.69
CA SER A 52 -0.16 13.95 6.96
C SER A 52 -0.52 14.93 8.06
N GLN A 53 -1.07 16.08 7.68
CA GLN A 53 -2.13 16.67 8.49
C GLN A 53 -3.41 15.92 8.13
N GLU A 54 -3.97 15.24 9.11
CA GLU A 54 -5.38 14.90 9.12
C GLU A 54 -5.93 15.62 10.36
N THR A 55 -6.79 16.61 10.14
CA THR A 55 -7.98 16.88 10.96
C THR A 55 -8.88 17.89 10.24
N THR A 56 -10.19 17.58 10.34
CA THR A 56 -11.39 18.42 10.17
C THR A 56 -11.96 18.70 8.77
N MET A 57 -13.05 17.96 8.50
CA MET A 57 -14.41 18.42 8.15
C MET A 57 -14.60 19.40 6.99
N MET A 58 -15.44 18.95 6.03
CA MET A 58 -16.27 19.71 5.08
C MET A 58 -15.67 21.01 4.50
N GLU A 59 -15.30 21.00 3.22
CA GLU A 59 -15.96 21.84 2.22
C GLU A 59 -15.48 21.57 0.79
N ASP A 60 -16.32 22.07 -0.10
CA ASP A 60 -16.42 21.97 -1.54
C ASP A 60 -15.27 22.61 -2.34
N GLN A 61 -15.12 22.15 -3.58
CA GLN A 61 -14.44 22.78 -4.72
C GLN A 61 -12.93 23.14 -4.64
N GLY A 62 -12.16 22.46 -5.50
CA GLY A 62 -11.41 23.17 -6.54
C GLY A 62 -9.97 23.58 -6.25
N ALA A 63 -9.06 22.81 -6.85
CA ALA A 63 -7.73 23.19 -7.35
C ALA A 63 -6.51 23.16 -6.41
N ALA A 64 -5.54 22.34 -6.87
CA ALA A 64 -4.09 22.45 -6.69
C ALA A 64 -3.49 22.15 -5.31
N ALA A 65 -3.54 20.88 -4.91
CA ALA A 65 -2.50 20.26 -4.08
C ALA A 65 -1.85 19.13 -4.89
N GLY A 66 -0.54 19.22 -5.11
CA GLY A 66 0.21 18.31 -5.99
C GLY A 66 -0.10 16.84 -5.72
N ASP A 67 -0.59 16.17 -6.77
CA ASP A 67 -0.99 14.77 -6.84
C ASP A 67 0.06 13.82 -6.24
N MET A 68 -0.09 13.46 -4.97
CA MET A 68 0.44 12.17 -4.49
C MET A 68 -0.62 11.09 -4.74
N LYS A 69 -0.96 10.93 -6.02
CA LYS A 69 -1.84 9.87 -6.51
C LYS A 69 -1.27 8.53 -6.03
N HIS A 70 -2.09 7.75 -5.31
CA HIS A 70 -1.67 6.46 -4.77
C HIS A 70 -1.15 5.55 -5.90
N PHE A 71 -0.21 4.65 -5.61
CA PHE A 71 0.38 3.74 -6.61
C PHE A 71 -0.68 3.06 -7.50
N VAL A 72 -1.71 2.49 -6.86
CA VAL A 72 -2.81 1.79 -7.55
C VAL A 72 -3.64 2.71 -8.44
N ASP A 73 -3.74 4.00 -8.09
CA ASP A 73 -4.42 4.98 -8.92
C ASP A 73 -3.50 5.43 -10.07
N ARG A 74 -2.20 5.57 -9.81
CA ARG A 74 -1.18 5.96 -10.80
C ARG A 74 -1.11 4.93 -11.92
N TYR A 75 -0.88 3.67 -11.60
CA TYR A 75 -0.71 2.58 -12.57
C TYR A 75 -2.00 1.84 -12.87
N ARG A 76 -3.15 2.52 -12.80
CA ARG A 76 -4.46 1.89 -12.97
C ARG A 76 -4.57 1.15 -14.30
N THR A 77 -4.10 1.73 -15.40
CA THR A 77 -4.22 1.15 -16.74
C THR A 77 -3.40 -0.13 -16.86
N GLU A 78 -2.16 -0.08 -16.37
CA GLU A 78 -1.21 -1.16 -16.37
C GLU A 78 -1.68 -2.31 -15.48
N LEU A 79 -2.22 -1.99 -14.30
CA LEU A 79 -2.82 -2.99 -13.40
C LEU A 79 -4.06 -3.64 -14.02
N ILE A 80 -4.89 -2.88 -14.75
CA ILE A 80 -6.06 -3.44 -15.45
C ILE A 80 -5.64 -4.42 -16.56
N GLN A 81 -4.57 -4.11 -17.29
CA GLN A 81 -4.13 -4.93 -18.43
C GLN A 81 -3.21 -6.08 -18.03
N GLY A 82 -2.39 -5.87 -17.00
CA GLY A 82 -1.29 -6.77 -16.62
C GLY A 82 -1.64 -7.81 -15.56
N VAL A 83 -2.72 -7.63 -14.79
CA VAL A 83 -3.13 -8.64 -13.79
C VAL A 83 -3.73 -9.86 -14.51
N ALA A 84 -3.00 -10.97 -14.45
CA ALA A 84 -3.36 -12.21 -15.13
C ALA A 84 -4.34 -13.10 -14.33
N LEU A 85 -4.38 -12.94 -13.00
CA LEU A 85 -5.27 -13.69 -12.11
C LEU A 85 -5.88 -12.74 -11.09
N VAL A 86 -7.19 -12.51 -11.21
CA VAL A 86 -7.94 -11.59 -10.33
C VAL A 86 -8.49 -12.30 -9.10
N ASP A 87 -8.78 -13.60 -9.20
CA ASP A 87 -9.44 -14.38 -8.15
C ASP A 87 -8.69 -14.36 -6.81
N PRO A 88 -7.36 -14.59 -6.78
CA PRO A 88 -6.61 -14.53 -5.52
C PRO A 88 -6.63 -13.13 -4.88
N ILE A 89 -6.73 -12.07 -5.71
CA ILE A 89 -6.84 -10.71 -5.21
C ILE A 89 -8.22 -10.48 -4.59
N LEU A 90 -9.29 -10.95 -5.23
CA LEU A 90 -10.64 -10.86 -4.69
C LEU A 90 -10.77 -11.63 -3.37
N ASP A 91 -10.17 -12.81 -3.28
CA ASP A 91 -10.18 -13.64 -2.06
C ASP A 91 -9.51 -12.92 -0.89
N ASP A 92 -8.32 -12.34 -1.12
CA ASP A 92 -7.62 -11.54 -0.11
C ASP A 92 -8.47 -10.34 0.32
N LEU A 93 -9.07 -9.61 -0.64
CA LEU A 93 -9.88 -8.42 -0.38
C LEU A 93 -11.17 -8.73 0.39
N LEU A 94 -11.78 -9.88 0.12
CA LEU A 94 -12.93 -10.38 0.88
C LEU A 94 -12.50 -10.76 2.30
N GLN A 95 -11.36 -11.43 2.47
CA GLN A 95 -10.84 -11.82 3.77
C GLN A 95 -10.57 -10.61 4.68
N VAL A 96 -10.01 -9.53 4.13
CA VAL A 96 -9.76 -8.27 4.87
C VAL A 96 -10.99 -7.35 4.95
N ARG A 97 -12.16 -7.82 4.49
CA ARG A 97 -13.45 -7.10 4.50
C ARG A 97 -13.45 -5.77 3.74
N LEU A 98 -12.64 -5.65 2.69
CA LEU A 98 -12.69 -4.50 1.77
C LEU A 98 -13.77 -4.64 0.70
N LEU A 99 -14.18 -5.88 0.42
CA LEU A 99 -15.33 -6.20 -0.41
C LEU A 99 -16.40 -6.89 0.43
N THR A 100 -17.67 -6.62 0.10
CA THR A 100 -18.79 -7.45 0.56
C THR A 100 -18.85 -8.71 -0.29
N GLN A 101 -19.55 -9.75 0.20
CA GLN A 101 -19.76 -10.97 -0.60
C GLN A 101 -20.46 -10.66 -1.93
N GLU A 102 -21.46 -9.77 -1.92
CA GLU A 102 -22.17 -9.35 -3.13
C GLU A 102 -21.25 -8.67 -4.15
N ALA A 103 -20.36 -7.76 -3.69
CA ALA A 103 -19.40 -7.10 -4.56
C ALA A 103 -18.37 -8.10 -5.11
N TYR A 104 -17.91 -9.03 -4.27
CA TYR A 104 -17.04 -10.13 -4.68
C TYR A 104 -17.69 -10.97 -5.79
N ASP A 105 -18.90 -11.48 -5.57
CA ASP A 105 -19.59 -12.37 -6.53
C ASP A 105 -19.86 -11.63 -7.85
N THR A 106 -20.26 -10.35 -7.76
CA THR A 106 -20.48 -9.50 -8.93
C THR A 106 -19.21 -9.36 -9.76
N VAL A 107 -18.09 -9.00 -9.14
CA VAL A 107 -16.82 -8.86 -9.87
C VAL A 107 -16.36 -10.21 -10.40
N ARG A 108 -16.41 -11.27 -9.58
CA ARG A 108 -15.99 -12.63 -9.93
C ARG A 108 -16.73 -13.20 -11.14
N SER A 109 -18.01 -12.87 -11.30
CA SER A 109 -18.85 -13.34 -12.40
C SER A 109 -18.47 -12.82 -13.79
N ILE A 110 -17.59 -11.82 -13.88
CA ILE A 110 -17.22 -11.19 -15.15
C ILE A 110 -16.23 -12.06 -15.93
N ASN A 111 -16.47 -12.22 -17.23
CA ASN A 111 -15.78 -13.20 -18.10
C ASN A 111 -14.28 -12.97 -18.35
N THR A 112 -13.73 -11.77 -18.12
CA THR A 112 -12.31 -11.49 -18.40
C THR A 112 -11.64 -10.76 -17.25
N ASN A 113 -10.37 -11.10 -16.99
CA ASN A 113 -9.57 -10.48 -15.93
C ASN A 113 -9.49 -8.96 -16.06
N GLN A 114 -9.38 -8.44 -17.28
CA GLN A 114 -9.34 -6.99 -17.52
C GLN A 114 -10.68 -6.32 -17.18
N ASN A 115 -11.81 -6.97 -17.49
CA ASN A 115 -13.12 -6.43 -17.15
C ASN A 115 -13.41 -6.58 -15.65
N GLN A 116 -12.95 -7.67 -15.01
CA GLN A 116 -12.99 -7.86 -13.56
C GLN A 116 -12.22 -6.76 -12.84
N MET A 117 -10.97 -6.49 -13.25
CA MET A 117 -10.17 -5.40 -12.68
C MET A 117 -10.84 -4.04 -12.90
N ARG A 118 -11.41 -3.77 -14.08
CA ARG A 118 -12.17 -2.52 -14.31
C ARG A 118 -13.37 -2.38 -13.39
N ALA A 119 -14.10 -3.47 -13.12
CA ALA A 119 -15.21 -3.47 -12.20
C ALA A 119 -14.73 -3.29 -10.76
N LEU A 120 -13.66 -3.97 -10.34
CA LEU A 120 -13.04 -3.80 -9.03
C LEU A 120 -12.64 -2.34 -8.78
N TYR A 121 -12.06 -1.67 -9.77
CA TYR A 121 -11.68 -0.26 -9.65
C TYR A 121 -12.86 0.69 -9.38
N ARG A 122 -14.11 0.31 -9.67
CA ARG A 122 -15.29 1.10 -9.26
C ARG A 122 -15.41 1.20 -7.74
N HIS A 123 -14.96 0.17 -7.02
CA HIS A 123 -14.88 0.16 -5.56
C HIS A 123 -13.58 0.83 -5.08
N VAL A 124 -12.44 0.53 -5.70
CA VAL A 124 -11.13 1.10 -5.32
C VAL A 124 -11.13 2.64 -5.37
N ASN A 125 -11.86 3.23 -6.32
CA ASN A 125 -11.94 4.69 -6.45
C ASN A 125 -12.49 5.40 -5.19
N SER A 126 -13.36 4.74 -4.41
CA SER A 126 -13.88 5.30 -3.16
C SER A 126 -13.05 4.94 -1.93
N TRP A 127 -12.01 4.11 -2.09
CA TRP A 127 -11.16 3.69 -0.98
C TRP A 127 -10.19 4.78 -0.55
N GLY A 128 -10.07 4.95 0.76
CA GLY A 128 -9.01 5.75 1.38
C GLY A 128 -7.64 5.07 1.26
N LYS A 129 -6.58 5.81 1.61
CA LYS A 129 -5.19 5.39 1.50
C LYS A 129 -4.91 4.00 2.09
N GLU A 130 -5.35 3.74 3.32
CA GLU A 130 -5.11 2.46 4.00
C GLU A 130 -5.72 1.26 3.25
N ASN A 131 -6.91 1.43 2.67
CA ASN A 131 -7.58 0.37 1.91
C ASN A 131 -6.88 0.15 0.57
N LYS A 132 -6.36 1.22 -0.04
CA LYS A 132 -5.51 1.15 -1.24
C LYS A 132 -4.15 0.51 -0.95
N ASP A 133 -3.58 0.70 0.23
CA ASP A 133 -2.36 0.01 0.69
C ASP A 133 -2.60 -1.50 0.81
N LYS A 134 -3.73 -1.93 1.40
CA LYS A 134 -4.12 -3.35 1.49
C LYS A 134 -4.33 -3.97 0.10
N PHE A 135 -4.94 -3.22 -0.81
CA PHE A 135 -5.06 -3.64 -2.20
C PHE A 135 -3.70 -3.81 -2.88
N LEU A 136 -2.80 -2.85 -2.69
CA LEU A 136 -1.42 -2.94 -3.18
C LEU A 136 -0.68 -4.16 -2.61
N GLN A 137 -0.85 -4.47 -1.33
CA GLN A 137 -0.27 -5.67 -0.71
C GLN A 137 -0.78 -6.96 -1.38
N SER A 138 -2.08 -7.04 -1.67
CA SER A 138 -2.64 -8.19 -2.39
C SER A 138 -2.11 -8.27 -3.83
N LEU A 139 -1.95 -7.13 -4.52
CA LEU A 139 -1.34 -7.08 -5.84
C LEU A 139 0.12 -7.55 -5.82
N ILE A 140 0.92 -7.14 -4.83
CA ILE A 140 2.31 -7.59 -4.66
C ILE A 140 2.35 -9.09 -4.40
N LYS A 141 1.48 -9.61 -3.52
CA LYS A 141 1.41 -11.03 -3.17
C LYS A 141 1.09 -11.91 -4.38
N ASN A 142 0.13 -11.50 -5.21
CA ASN A 142 -0.41 -12.33 -6.28
C ASN A 142 0.18 -12.02 -7.66
N ASN A 143 0.77 -10.84 -7.85
CA ASN A 143 1.32 -10.36 -9.13
C ASN A 143 2.66 -9.60 -8.92
N SER A 144 3.54 -10.12 -8.06
CA SER A 144 4.84 -9.50 -7.72
C SER A 144 5.66 -9.02 -8.93
N PRO A 145 5.82 -9.81 -10.03
CA PRO A 145 6.62 -9.37 -11.18
C PRO A 145 6.09 -8.11 -11.87
N LEU A 146 4.76 -8.00 -12.00
CA LEU A 146 4.11 -6.83 -12.58
C LEU A 146 4.36 -5.59 -11.73
N ILE A 147 4.23 -5.72 -10.40
CA ILE A 147 4.42 -4.56 -9.51
C ILE A 147 5.88 -4.10 -9.52
N MET A 148 6.85 -5.02 -9.54
CA MET A 148 8.26 -4.66 -9.63
C MET A 148 8.60 -3.92 -10.94
N ASP A 149 8.00 -4.32 -12.07
CA ASP A 149 8.17 -3.64 -13.35
C ASP A 149 7.60 -2.21 -13.30
N LEU A 150 6.44 -2.04 -12.68
CA LEU A 150 5.77 -0.75 -12.54
C LEU A 150 6.45 0.18 -11.53
N GLU A 151 7.05 -0.34 -10.46
CA GLU A 151 7.85 0.44 -9.50
C GLU A 151 9.18 0.94 -10.10
N GLY A 152 9.72 0.21 -11.08
CA GLY A 152 10.95 0.57 -11.78
C GLY A 152 10.78 1.51 -12.97
N SER A 153 9.54 1.81 -13.37
CA SER A 153 9.18 2.67 -14.51
C SER A 153 8.86 4.10 -14.10
#